data_AF-A0A533U8W0-F1
#
_entry.id   AF-A0A533U8W0-F1
#
_cell.length_a   1.000
_cell.length_b   1.000
_cell.length_c   1.000
_cell.angle_alpha   90.00
_cell.angle_beta   90.00
_cell.angle_gamma   90.00
#
_symmetry.space_group_name_H-M   'P 1'
#
loop_
_entity.id
_entity.type
_entity.pdbx_description
1 polymer ?
#
loop_
_entity_poly.entity_id
_entity_poly.type
_entity_poly.pdbx_seq_one_letter_code
_entity_poly.pdbx_strand_id
1 'polypeptide(L)'
;MIDYWQLVLLGSIAGFTIFLGLPIAALQNLSAKKKGFLNAFALGILVFLIIDVFSHAWESAQGSASAMLEGKSTIENVILNLFALFGGVAIGLLGLVLYETKTMKKSFPQILSLENIKVGDDHLHQLFYEANAYKLAMMIAIGIGAHNFSEGLAIGQSYIAGEIGLAILLIIGFGAHNTTEGFGIAGPLTGLINKPKIRFIILVGLIGGGPTFVGTILGSLWDSQLAYILFLSIAGGALIYVSMLMYNSGRKQATNAVMMTGIFFGLVAGFLTDLIISLSGA
;
A
#
# COMPACT_ATOMS: atom_id res chain seq x y z
N MET A 1 -6.40 -30.64 -3.08
CA MET A 1 -7.25 -29.46 -3.37
C MET A 1 -7.41 -28.72 -2.07
N ILE A 2 -7.19 -27.40 -2.07
CA ILE A 2 -7.53 -26.58 -0.90
C ILE A 2 -9.04 -26.42 -0.85
N ASP A 3 -9.63 -26.54 0.34
CA ASP A 3 -11.05 -26.22 0.52
C ASP A 3 -11.25 -24.70 0.71
N TYR A 4 -12.51 -24.26 0.67
CA TYR A 4 -12.87 -22.85 0.82
C TYR A 4 -12.32 -22.22 2.11
N TRP A 5 -12.38 -22.93 3.23
CA TRP A 5 -11.94 -22.40 4.52
C TRP A 5 -10.41 -22.31 4.59
N GLN A 6 -9.71 -23.25 3.96
CA GLN A 6 -8.27 -23.20 3.78
C GLN A 6 -7.86 -22.01 2.91
N LEU A 7 -8.57 -21.72 1.81
CA LEU A 7 -8.33 -20.53 0.99
C LEU A 7 -8.46 -19.25 1.82
N VAL A 8 -9.57 -19.10 2.55
CA VAL A 8 -9.82 -17.90 3.37
C VAL A 8 -8.78 -17.75 4.47
N LEU A 9 -8.38 -18.85 5.13
CA LEU A 9 -7.34 -18.84 6.15
C LEU A 9 -5.98 -18.43 5.56
N LEU A 10 -5.60 -19.02 4.42
CA LEU A 10 -4.33 -18.74 3.76
C LEU A 10 -4.29 -17.31 3.20
N GLY A 11 -5.37 -16.82 2.59
CA GLY A 11 -5.50 -15.42 2.19
C GLY A 11 -5.44 -14.45 3.38
N SER A 12 -6.01 -14.83 4.53
CA SER A 12 -5.84 -14.06 5.77
C SER A 12 -4.39 -14.00 6.23
N ILE A 13 -3.69 -15.14 6.17
CA ILE A 13 -2.26 -15.22 6.54
C ILE A 13 -1.45 -14.32 5.61
N ALA A 14 -1.69 -14.39 4.30
CA ALA A 14 -1.02 -13.55 3.31
C ALA A 14 -1.19 -12.05 3.62
N GLY A 15 -2.39 -11.58 3.97
CA GLY A 15 -2.61 -10.20 4.38
C GLY A 15 -1.95 -9.83 5.70
N PHE A 16 -2.00 -10.73 6.70
CA PHE A 16 -1.50 -10.45 8.04
C PHE A 16 0.01 -10.60 8.22
N THR A 17 0.76 -11.07 7.21
CA THR A 17 2.23 -10.95 7.25
C THR A 17 2.70 -9.50 7.31
N ILE A 18 1.85 -8.52 6.98
CA ILE A 18 2.12 -7.09 7.20
C ILE A 18 2.51 -6.76 8.65
N PHE A 19 1.98 -7.51 9.61
CA PHE A 19 2.34 -7.37 11.02
C PHE A 19 3.79 -7.71 11.32
N LEU A 20 4.48 -8.45 10.45
CA LEU A 20 5.90 -8.78 10.61
C LEU A 20 6.81 -7.57 10.33
N GLY A 21 6.36 -6.61 9.51
CA GLY A 21 7.11 -5.38 9.23
C GLY A 21 6.88 -4.27 10.25
N LEU A 22 5.74 -4.26 10.95
CA LEU A 22 5.37 -3.21 11.90
C LEU A 22 6.25 -3.05 13.16
N PRO A 23 6.94 -4.07 13.70
CA PRO A 23 7.79 -3.94 14.88
C PRO A 23 8.90 -2.91 14.74
N ILE A 24 9.33 -2.57 13.51
CA ILE A 24 10.34 -1.53 13.29
C ILE A 24 9.87 -0.16 13.79
N ALA A 25 8.55 0.09 13.87
CA ALA A 25 7.98 1.30 14.45
C ALA A 25 8.34 1.51 15.92
N ALA A 26 8.74 0.44 16.63
CA ALA A 26 9.14 0.52 18.04
C ALA A 26 10.59 0.98 18.25
N LEU A 27 11.37 1.14 17.17
CA LEU A 27 12.74 1.65 17.26
C LEU A 27 12.74 3.13 17.70
N GLN A 28 13.46 3.43 18.77
CA GLN A 28 13.63 4.77 19.33
C GLN A 28 15.06 5.28 19.12
N ASN A 29 15.29 6.57 19.40
CA ASN A 29 16.63 7.18 19.44
C ASN A 29 17.45 7.03 18.14
N LEU A 30 16.78 7.03 16.99
CA LEU A 30 17.44 7.04 15.69
C LEU A 30 17.91 8.44 15.31
N SER A 31 19.09 8.54 14.69
CA SER A 31 19.54 9.79 14.09
C SER A 31 18.65 10.18 12.91
N ALA A 32 18.56 11.48 12.60
CA ALA A 32 17.75 11.99 11.48
C ALA A 32 18.10 11.28 10.15
N LYS A 33 19.39 11.01 9.93
CA LYS A 33 19.89 10.23 8.79
C LYS A 33 19.28 8.82 8.73
N LYS A 34 19.22 8.09 9.84
CA LYS A 34 18.64 6.74 9.90
C LYS A 34 17.12 6.77 9.68
N LYS A 35 16.41 7.74 10.28
CA LYS A 35 14.96 7.92 10.07
C LYS A 35 14.64 8.19 8.61
N GLY A 36 15.36 9.14 7.99
CA GLY A 36 15.16 9.47 6.58
C GLY A 36 15.53 8.32 5.65
N PHE A 37 16.59 7.55 5.96
CA PHE A 37 16.92 6.34 5.19
C PHE A 37 15.81 5.28 5.27
N LEU A 38 15.28 4.99 6.46
CA LEU A 38 14.21 4.00 6.62
C LEU A 38 12.91 4.43 5.93
N ASN A 39 12.53 5.71 6.04
CA ASN A 39 11.42 6.26 5.28
C ASN A 39 11.64 6.18 3.76
N ALA A 40 12.86 6.47 3.30
CA ALA A 40 13.21 6.39 1.88
C ALA A 40 13.24 4.95 1.36
N PHE A 41 13.73 4.00 2.15
CA PHE A 41 13.67 2.56 1.86
C PHE A 41 12.22 2.08 1.72
N ALA A 42 11.38 2.45 2.68
CA ALA A 42 9.94 2.21 2.62
C ALA A 42 9.28 2.83 1.38
N LEU A 43 9.64 4.07 1.02
CA LEU A 43 9.18 4.71 -0.21
C LEU A 43 9.65 3.96 -1.47
N GLY A 44 10.87 3.43 -1.48
CA GLY A 44 11.37 2.61 -2.59
C GLY A 44 10.55 1.35 -2.82
N ILE A 45 10.14 0.67 -1.73
CA ILE A 45 9.21 -0.46 -1.80
C ILE A 45 7.86 -0.03 -2.37
N LEU A 46 7.31 1.11 -1.92
CA LEU A 46 6.05 1.63 -2.49
C LEU A 46 6.16 1.96 -3.97
N VAL A 47 7.31 2.45 -4.44
CA VAL A 47 7.54 2.68 -5.88
C VAL A 47 7.53 1.37 -6.66
N PHE A 48 8.11 0.30 -6.12
CA PHE A 48 7.97 -1.04 -6.70
C PHE A 48 6.48 -1.45 -6.80
N LEU A 49 5.71 -1.30 -5.71
CA LEU A 49 4.28 -1.66 -5.69
C LEU A 49 3.46 -0.86 -6.72
N ILE A 50 3.78 0.43 -6.92
CA ILE A 50 3.16 1.24 -7.98
C ILE A 50 3.40 0.62 -9.35
N ILE A 51 4.65 0.22 -9.64
CA ILE A 51 5.01 -0.40 -10.92
C ILE A 51 4.22 -1.71 -11.09
N ASP A 52 4.24 -2.57 -10.08
CA ASP A 52 3.58 -3.87 -10.10
C ASP A 52 2.07 -3.77 -10.35
N VAL A 53 1.39 -2.94 -9.56
CA VAL A 53 -0.06 -2.73 -9.65
C VAL A 53 -0.47 -2.16 -11.00
N PHE A 54 0.28 -1.16 -11.50
CA PHE A 54 -0.03 -0.59 -12.81
C PHE A 54 0.28 -1.54 -13.95
N SER A 55 1.31 -2.39 -13.84
CA SER A 55 1.59 -3.42 -14.85
C SER A 55 0.41 -4.38 -14.96
N HIS A 56 -0.04 -4.94 -13.84
CA HIS A 56 -1.18 -5.86 -13.80
C HIS A 56 -2.48 -5.20 -14.28
N ALA A 57 -2.74 -3.95 -13.88
CA ALA A 57 -3.94 -3.23 -14.31
C ALA A 57 -3.90 -2.95 -15.83
N TRP A 58 -2.74 -2.55 -16.35
CA TRP A 58 -2.56 -2.26 -17.77
C TRP A 58 -2.64 -3.52 -18.62
N GLU A 59 -1.96 -4.59 -18.24
CA GLU A 59 -2.01 -5.89 -18.93
C GLU A 59 -3.44 -6.44 -18.97
N SER A 60 -4.16 -6.36 -17.86
CA SER A 60 -5.57 -6.76 -17.77
C SER A 60 -6.46 -5.93 -18.70
N ALA A 61 -6.25 -4.62 -18.77
CA ALA A 61 -7.01 -3.75 -19.68
C ALA A 61 -6.65 -4.00 -21.15
N GLN A 62 -5.36 -4.13 -21.47
CA GLN A 62 -4.85 -4.40 -22.81
C GLN A 62 -5.32 -5.76 -23.34
N GLY A 63 -5.41 -6.79 -22.48
CA GLY A 63 -5.90 -8.11 -22.84
C GLY A 63 -7.31 -8.06 -23.47
N SER A 64 -8.17 -7.14 -23.01
CA SER A 64 -9.50 -6.95 -23.60
C SER A 64 -9.46 -6.35 -25.00
N ALA A 65 -8.47 -5.51 -25.31
CA ALA A 65 -8.26 -4.93 -26.64
C ALA A 65 -7.71 -5.98 -27.62
N SER A 66 -6.75 -6.80 -27.18
CA SER A 66 -6.24 -7.93 -27.96
C SER A 66 -7.36 -8.93 -28.28
N ALA A 67 -8.19 -9.27 -27.28
CA ALA A 67 -9.34 -10.15 -27.47
C ALA A 67 -10.38 -9.57 -28.46
N MET A 68 -10.53 -8.25 -28.53
CA MET A 68 -11.41 -7.59 -29.51
C MET A 68 -10.88 -7.78 -30.94
N LEU A 69 -9.57 -7.66 -31.16
CA LEU A 69 -8.95 -7.89 -32.47
C LEU A 69 -9.11 -9.35 -32.94
N GLU A 70 -9.17 -10.29 -31.99
CA GLU A 70 -9.43 -11.71 -32.25
C GLU A 70 -10.93 -12.03 -32.41
N GLY A 71 -11.83 -11.04 -32.31
CA GLY A 71 -13.28 -11.23 -32.38
C GLY A 71 -13.91 -11.87 -31.14
N LYS A 72 -13.17 -11.93 -30.01
CA LYS A 72 -13.59 -12.54 -28.74
C LYS A 72 -14.11 -11.53 -27.71
N SER A 73 -13.98 -10.23 -27.98
CA SER A 73 -14.45 -9.14 -27.11
C SER A 73 -15.07 -8.02 -27.94
N THR A 74 -15.84 -7.14 -27.30
CA THR A 74 -16.48 -5.98 -27.91
C THR A 74 -15.70 -4.70 -27.63
N ILE A 75 -15.85 -3.69 -28.49
CA ILE A 75 -15.28 -2.35 -28.25
C ILE A 75 -15.85 -1.71 -26.96
N GLU A 76 -17.09 -2.02 -26.62
CA GLU A 76 -17.74 -1.56 -25.38
C GLU A 76 -16.99 -2.06 -24.15
N ASN A 77 -16.58 -3.33 -24.13
CA ASN A 77 -15.79 -3.90 -23.02
C ASN A 77 -14.42 -3.21 -22.87
N VAL A 78 -13.75 -2.92 -24.00
CA VAL A 78 -12.47 -2.19 -23.98
C VAL A 78 -12.66 -0.80 -23.38
N ILE A 79 -13.69 -0.08 -23.81
CA ILE A 79 -14.01 1.25 -23.30
C ILE A 79 -14.33 1.19 -21.80
N LEU A 80 -15.15 0.22 -21.35
CA LEU A 80 -15.48 0.03 -19.95
C LEU A 80 -14.25 -0.28 -19.08
N ASN A 81 -13.34 -1.12 -19.56
CA ASN A 81 -12.09 -1.43 -18.85
C ASN A 81 -11.16 -0.21 -18.76
N LEU A 82 -11.07 0.62 -19.81
CA LEU A 82 -10.33 1.87 -19.75
C LEU A 82 -10.95 2.88 -18.78
N PHE A 83 -12.28 2.96 -18.74
CA PHE A 83 -12.99 3.77 -17.74
C PHE A 83 -12.75 3.26 -16.32
N ALA A 84 -12.76 1.94 -16.10
CA ALA A 84 -12.43 1.35 -14.80
C ALA A 84 -10.98 1.64 -14.41
N LEU A 85 -10.04 1.58 -15.36
CA LEU A 85 -8.64 1.89 -15.14
C LEU A 85 -8.45 3.35 -14.71
N PHE A 86 -8.79 4.31 -15.57
CA PHE A 86 -8.56 5.73 -15.26
C PHE A 86 -9.50 6.27 -14.18
N GLY A 87 -10.74 5.76 -14.12
CA GLY A 87 -11.69 6.05 -13.06
C GLY A 87 -11.20 5.54 -11.71
N GLY A 88 -10.65 4.33 -11.66
CA GLY A 88 -10.04 3.78 -10.45
C GLY A 88 -8.85 4.61 -9.98
N VAL A 89 -7.92 4.97 -10.88
CA VAL A 89 -6.80 5.88 -10.55
C VAL A 89 -7.31 7.19 -9.96
N ALA A 90 -8.32 7.80 -10.59
CA ALA A 90 -8.92 9.03 -10.09
C ALA A 90 -9.54 8.85 -8.71
N ILE A 91 -10.26 7.75 -8.47
CA ILE A 91 -10.85 7.45 -7.15
C ILE A 91 -9.76 7.28 -6.09
N GLY A 92 -8.71 6.52 -6.37
CA GLY A 92 -7.60 6.31 -5.42
C GLY A 92 -6.86 7.61 -5.09
N LEU A 93 -6.48 8.36 -6.12
CA LEU A 93 -5.68 9.57 -5.97
C LEU A 93 -6.51 10.74 -5.41
N LEU A 94 -7.62 11.10 -6.07
CA LEU A 94 -8.46 12.23 -5.67
C LEU A 94 -9.26 11.90 -4.40
N GLY A 95 -9.65 10.64 -4.20
CA GLY A 95 -10.32 10.20 -2.98
C GLY A 95 -9.45 10.41 -1.75
N LEU A 96 -8.15 10.09 -1.82
CA LEU A 96 -7.22 10.37 -0.72
C LEU A 96 -6.96 11.87 -0.52
N VAL A 97 -6.94 12.68 -1.58
CA VAL A 97 -6.89 14.16 -1.45
C VAL A 97 -8.14 14.68 -0.72
N LEU A 98 -9.32 14.18 -1.07
CA LEU A 98 -10.58 14.57 -0.41
C LEU A 98 -10.61 14.09 1.06
N TYR A 99 -10.15 12.88 1.32
CA TYR A 99 -10.02 12.33 2.67
C TYR A 99 -9.05 13.18 3.51
N GLU A 100 -7.89 13.51 2.94
CA GLU A 100 -6.92 14.41 3.56
C GLU A 100 -7.59 15.74 3.85
N THR A 101 -8.11 16.47 2.87
CA THR A 101 -8.67 17.81 3.08
C THR A 101 -9.80 17.85 4.12
N LYS A 102 -10.71 16.86 4.10
CA LYS A 102 -11.86 16.78 5.02
C LYS A 102 -11.45 16.44 6.45
N THR A 103 -10.54 15.48 6.61
CA THR A 103 -10.08 15.03 7.93
C THR A 103 -9.03 15.99 8.50
N MET A 104 -8.26 16.66 7.64
CA MET A 104 -7.18 17.57 8.02
C MET A 104 -7.60 18.98 8.38
N LYS A 105 -8.62 19.55 7.71
CA LYS A 105 -9.11 20.89 8.08
C LYS A 105 -9.76 20.91 9.47
N LYS A 106 -10.26 19.78 9.97
CA LYS A 106 -10.96 19.69 11.26
C LYS A 106 -10.05 19.49 12.47
N SER A 107 -8.81 19.03 12.28
CA SER A 107 -7.95 18.64 13.40
C SER A 107 -7.02 19.73 13.90
N PHE A 108 -7.05 20.93 13.31
CA PHE A 108 -6.25 22.08 13.74
C PHE A 108 -7.11 23.30 14.03
N PRO A 109 -7.25 23.72 15.29
CA PRO A 109 -7.70 25.06 15.60
C PRO A 109 -6.72 26.04 14.97
N GLN A 110 -7.23 26.91 14.10
CA GLN A 110 -6.50 28.01 13.46
C GLN A 110 -5.91 29.03 14.46
N ILE A 111 -6.16 28.82 15.76
CA ILE A 111 -5.61 29.56 16.92
C ILE A 111 -4.12 29.24 17.16
N LEU A 112 -3.60 28.13 16.62
CA LEU A 112 -2.18 27.77 16.62
C LEU A 112 -1.52 28.07 15.27
N SER A 113 -1.80 29.24 14.69
CA SER A 113 -1.00 29.74 13.57
C SER A 113 0.46 29.77 13.99
N LEU A 114 1.32 29.20 13.14
CA LEU A 114 2.77 29.12 13.32
C LEU A 114 3.44 30.48 13.61
N GLU A 115 2.74 31.59 13.38
CA GLU A 115 3.17 32.95 13.74
C GLU A 115 3.23 33.20 15.26
N ASN A 116 2.48 32.47 16.08
CA ASN A 116 2.42 32.68 17.54
C ASN A 116 3.27 31.68 18.34
N ILE A 117 3.91 30.70 17.70
CA ILE A 117 4.86 29.80 18.37
C ILE A 117 6.15 30.60 18.56
N LYS A 118 6.40 31.05 19.80
CA LYS A 118 7.67 31.65 20.17
C LYS A 118 8.80 30.69 19.77
N VAL A 119 9.82 31.23 19.10
CA VAL A 119 11.10 30.55 18.87
C VAL A 119 11.60 30.00 20.20
N GLY A 120 11.61 28.67 20.37
CA GLY A 120 12.13 28.00 21.56
C GLY A 120 11.21 27.02 22.29
N ASP A 121 9.96 26.81 21.86
CA ASP A 121 9.11 25.77 22.46
C ASP A 121 9.24 24.44 21.72
N ASP A 122 10.41 23.79 21.89
CA ASP A 122 10.78 22.52 21.25
C ASP A 122 9.72 21.42 21.46
N HIS A 123 9.01 21.47 22.60
CA HIS A 123 7.96 20.51 22.94
C HIS A 123 6.76 20.61 22.00
N LEU A 124 6.36 21.81 21.60
CA LEU A 124 5.22 22.02 20.71
C LEU A 124 5.55 21.49 19.32
N HIS A 125 6.71 21.89 18.75
CA HIS A 125 7.19 21.39 17.47
C HIS A 125 7.26 19.86 17.41
N GLN A 126 7.65 19.22 18.52
CA GLN A 126 7.69 17.77 18.64
C GLN A 126 6.30 17.14 18.55
N LEU A 127 5.31 17.66 19.28
CA LEU A 127 3.92 17.17 19.27
C LEU A 127 3.30 17.27 17.86
N PHE A 128 3.57 18.37 17.14
CA PHE A 128 3.17 18.53 15.74
C PHE A 128 3.79 17.47 14.82
N TYR A 129 5.07 17.17 15.01
CA TYR A 129 5.76 16.14 14.25
C TYR A 129 5.19 14.74 14.52
N GLU A 130 4.94 14.39 15.79
CA GLU A 130 4.35 13.10 16.14
C GLU A 130 2.94 12.95 15.53
N ALA A 131 2.07 13.96 15.66
CA ALA A 131 0.72 13.92 15.08
C ALA A 131 0.74 13.68 13.56
N ASN A 132 1.67 14.35 12.85
CA ASN A 132 1.86 14.15 11.41
C ASN A 132 2.37 12.75 11.06
N ALA A 133 3.20 12.14 11.91
CA ALA A 133 3.70 10.77 11.71
C ALA A 133 2.57 9.73 11.83
N TYR A 134 1.75 9.79 12.87
CA TYR A 134 0.58 8.90 13.01
C TYR A 134 -0.39 9.03 11.85
N LYS A 135 -0.63 10.27 11.41
CA LYS A 135 -1.46 10.51 10.24
C LYS A 135 -0.86 9.90 8.98
N LEU A 136 0.43 10.14 8.72
CA LEU A 136 1.09 9.62 7.54
C LEU A 136 1.03 8.09 7.52
N ALA A 137 1.29 7.45 8.67
CA ALA A 137 1.14 6.00 8.82
C ALA A 137 -0.30 5.51 8.53
N MET A 138 -1.33 6.22 8.99
CA MET A 138 -2.72 5.89 8.67
C MET A 138 -3.02 6.01 7.18
N MET A 139 -2.53 7.06 6.52
CA MET A 139 -2.75 7.25 5.09
C MET A 139 -2.01 6.20 4.26
N ILE A 140 -0.79 5.83 4.67
CA ILE A 140 -0.06 4.71 4.07
C ILE A 140 -0.86 3.42 4.25
N ALA A 141 -1.33 3.13 5.46
CA ALA A 141 -2.12 1.93 5.73
C ALA A 141 -3.41 1.86 4.89
N ILE A 142 -4.09 2.98 4.65
CA ILE A 142 -5.27 3.03 3.77
C ILE A 142 -4.89 2.76 2.31
N GLY A 143 -3.80 3.37 1.82
CA GLY A 143 -3.34 3.17 0.44
C GLY A 143 -2.90 1.73 0.19
N ILE A 144 -2.12 1.17 1.11
CA ILE A 144 -1.72 -0.25 1.10
C ILE A 144 -2.95 -1.15 1.25
N GLY A 145 -3.88 -0.84 2.15
CA GLY A 145 -5.13 -1.60 2.28
C GLY A 145 -5.95 -1.68 0.99
N ALA A 146 -5.95 -0.64 0.15
CA ALA A 146 -6.59 -0.70 -1.16
C ALA A 146 -5.87 -1.67 -2.13
N HIS A 147 -4.54 -1.75 -2.06
CA HIS A 147 -3.73 -2.72 -2.80
C HIS A 147 -3.97 -4.16 -2.32
N ASN A 148 -3.88 -4.39 -1.02
CA ASN A 148 -4.08 -5.69 -0.39
C ASN A 148 -5.51 -6.22 -0.63
N PHE A 149 -6.49 -5.33 -0.81
CA PHE A 149 -7.81 -5.73 -1.27
C PHE A 149 -7.78 -6.37 -2.67
N SER A 150 -7.05 -5.77 -3.61
CA SER A 150 -6.92 -6.31 -4.98
C SER A 150 -6.15 -7.63 -5.03
N GLU A 151 -5.16 -7.83 -4.16
CA GLU A 151 -4.49 -9.11 -3.95
C GLU A 151 -5.46 -10.19 -3.47
N GLY A 152 -6.25 -9.86 -2.45
CA GLY A 152 -7.27 -10.75 -1.94
C GLY A 152 -8.24 -11.16 -3.05
N LEU A 153 -8.69 -10.18 -3.83
CA LEU A 153 -9.59 -10.41 -4.98
C LEU A 153 -8.96 -11.40 -5.98
N ALA A 154 -7.68 -11.23 -6.32
CA ALA A 154 -6.95 -12.14 -7.21
C ALA A 154 -6.86 -13.58 -6.67
N ILE A 155 -6.56 -13.75 -5.37
CA ILE A 155 -6.55 -15.06 -4.70
C ILE A 155 -7.94 -15.73 -4.84
N GLY A 156 -9.00 -14.99 -4.53
CA GLY A 156 -10.37 -15.51 -4.58
C GLY A 156 -10.82 -15.87 -6.00
N GLN A 157 -10.51 -15.02 -6.99
CA GLN A 157 -10.85 -15.25 -8.39
C GLN A 157 -10.10 -16.45 -8.97
N SER A 158 -8.82 -16.62 -8.61
CA SER A 158 -8.02 -17.80 -8.99
C SER A 158 -8.64 -19.10 -8.45
N TYR A 159 -9.19 -19.07 -7.23
CA TYR A 159 -9.87 -20.23 -6.65
C TYR A 159 -11.12 -20.64 -7.43
N ILE A 160 -12.02 -19.71 -7.74
CA ILE A 160 -13.25 -20.03 -8.49
C ILE A 160 -13.01 -20.34 -9.96
N ALA A 161 -11.91 -19.86 -10.54
CA ALA A 161 -11.45 -20.24 -11.86
C ALA A 161 -10.90 -21.68 -11.91
N GLY A 162 -10.74 -22.35 -10.75
CA GLY A 162 -10.13 -23.68 -10.64
C GLY A 162 -8.61 -23.67 -10.67
N GLU A 163 -7.99 -22.49 -10.74
CA GLU A 163 -6.54 -22.27 -10.77
C GLU A 163 -5.94 -22.31 -9.37
N ILE A 164 -6.10 -23.44 -8.67
CA ILE A 164 -5.67 -23.61 -7.27
C ILE A 164 -4.15 -23.42 -7.12
N GLY A 165 -3.38 -23.84 -8.13
CA GLY A 165 -1.94 -23.62 -8.15
C GLY A 165 -1.61 -22.12 -8.09
N LEU A 166 -2.25 -21.33 -8.96
CA LEU A 166 -2.12 -19.88 -9.00
C LEU A 166 -2.54 -19.24 -7.67
N ALA A 167 -3.66 -19.66 -7.09
CA ALA A 167 -4.12 -19.12 -5.80
C ALA A 167 -3.07 -19.31 -4.68
N ILE A 168 -2.45 -20.49 -4.59
CA ILE A 168 -1.41 -20.78 -3.58
C ILE A 168 -0.15 -19.95 -3.85
N LEU A 169 0.25 -19.87 -5.11
CA LEU A 169 1.34 -19.02 -5.59
C LEU A 169 1.11 -17.58 -5.14
N LEU A 170 -0.05 -17.01 -5.43
CA LEU A 170 -0.42 -15.66 -5.04
C LEU A 170 -0.41 -15.48 -3.51
N ILE A 171 -0.91 -16.46 -2.75
CA ILE A 171 -0.85 -16.41 -1.28
C ILE A 171 0.60 -16.31 -0.77
N ILE A 172 1.51 -17.10 -1.32
CA ILE A 172 2.92 -17.10 -0.90
C ILE A 172 3.58 -15.79 -1.31
N GLY A 173 3.36 -15.37 -2.56
CA GLY A 173 3.90 -14.13 -3.09
C GLY A 173 3.42 -12.92 -2.29
N PHE A 174 2.10 -12.83 -2.10
CA PHE A 174 1.45 -11.78 -1.34
C PHE A 174 1.87 -11.77 0.13
N GLY A 175 1.99 -12.94 0.75
CA GLY A 175 2.54 -13.04 2.10
C GLY A 175 3.97 -12.51 2.23
N ALA A 176 4.83 -12.78 1.26
CA ALA A 176 6.24 -12.37 1.31
C ALA A 176 6.42 -10.86 1.18
N HIS A 177 5.82 -10.21 0.17
CA HIS A 177 5.96 -8.75 0.01
C HIS A 177 5.09 -7.94 1.01
N ASN A 178 3.96 -8.45 1.53
CA ASN A 178 3.18 -7.76 2.59
C ASN A 178 4.02 -7.52 3.85
N THR A 179 5.00 -8.37 4.15
CA THR A 179 5.97 -8.09 5.23
C THR A 179 6.70 -6.77 5.00
N THR A 180 7.12 -6.48 3.75
CA THR A 180 7.83 -5.26 3.37
C THR A 180 6.93 -4.02 3.41
N GLU A 181 5.63 -4.17 3.15
CA GLU A 181 4.63 -3.11 3.28
C GLU A 181 4.43 -2.64 4.72
N GLY A 182 4.56 -3.55 5.68
CA GLY A 182 4.58 -3.22 7.10
C GLY A 182 5.70 -2.23 7.45
N PHE A 183 6.85 -2.31 6.78
CA PHE A 183 7.91 -1.30 6.90
C PHE A 183 7.47 0.04 6.31
N GLY A 184 6.72 0.01 5.21
CA GLY A 184 5.98 1.14 4.62
C GLY A 184 5.23 1.95 5.67
N ILE A 185 4.29 1.28 6.35
CA ILE A 185 3.43 1.87 7.37
C ILE A 185 4.22 2.35 8.60
N ALA A 186 5.23 1.57 9.01
CA ALA A 186 6.03 1.84 10.19
C ALA A 186 7.05 2.97 10.01
N GLY A 187 7.47 3.26 8.77
CA GLY A 187 8.50 4.25 8.44
C GLY A 187 8.32 5.60 9.14
N PRO A 188 7.15 6.27 9.00
CA PRO A 188 6.86 7.54 9.68
C PRO A 188 6.87 7.47 11.21
N LEU A 189 6.52 6.31 11.78
CA LEU A 189 6.44 6.10 13.23
C LEU A 189 7.79 5.81 13.88
N THR A 190 8.80 5.54 13.07
CA THR A 190 10.10 5.11 13.56
C THR A 190 10.87 6.31 14.14
N GLY A 191 11.44 6.13 15.33
CA GLY A 191 12.25 7.15 15.99
C GLY A 191 11.44 8.30 16.60
N LEU A 192 10.14 8.10 16.85
CA LEU A 192 9.36 8.99 17.73
C LEU A 192 9.95 8.97 19.15
N ILE A 193 9.71 10.03 19.93
CA ILE A 193 10.16 10.06 21.34
C ILE A 193 9.42 8.97 22.10
N ASN A 194 8.09 8.99 21.99
CA ASN A 194 7.25 7.99 22.61
C ASN A 194 7.03 6.82 21.65
N LYS A 195 7.12 5.59 22.16
CA LYS A 195 6.77 4.41 21.36
C LYS A 195 5.32 4.52 20.88
N PRO A 196 5.04 4.12 19.63
CA PRO A 196 3.67 4.01 19.15
C PRO A 196 2.80 3.15 20.07
N LYS A 197 1.59 3.61 20.34
CA LYS A 197 0.63 2.82 21.14
C LYS A 197 0.33 1.52 20.40
N ILE A 198 0.39 0.38 21.09
CA ILE A 198 0.14 -0.94 20.48
C ILE A 198 -1.22 -1.01 19.77
N ARG A 199 -2.25 -0.37 20.34
CA ARG A 199 -3.59 -0.28 19.72
C ARG A 199 -3.56 0.39 18.34
N PHE A 200 -2.67 1.37 18.14
CA PHE A 200 -2.53 2.05 16.87
C PHE A 200 -1.79 1.17 15.87
N ILE A 201 -0.73 0.47 16.31
CA ILE A 201 -0.01 -0.51 15.48
C ILE A 201 -0.95 -1.63 15.01
N ILE A 202 -1.78 -2.17 15.91
CA ILE A 202 -2.82 -3.15 15.56
C ILE A 202 -3.79 -2.57 14.53
N LEU A 203 -4.29 -1.35 14.76
CA LEU A 203 -5.23 -0.71 13.85
C LEU A 203 -4.65 -0.53 12.44
N VAL A 204 -3.45 0.03 12.30
CA VAL A 204 -2.85 0.24 10.98
C VAL A 204 -2.48 -1.06 10.28
N GLY A 205 -2.10 -2.10 11.02
CA GLY A 205 -1.90 -3.44 10.44
C GLY A 205 -3.21 -4.08 9.99
N LEU A 206 -4.32 -3.89 10.72
CA LEU A 206 -5.64 -4.35 10.28
C LEU A 206 -6.15 -3.57 9.06
N ILE A 207 -5.90 -2.26 8.99
CA ILE A 207 -6.28 -1.44 7.84
C ILE A 207 -5.44 -1.79 6.61
N GLY A 208 -4.15 -2.06 6.78
CA GLY A 208 -3.25 -2.45 5.69
C GLY A 208 -3.49 -3.89 5.21
N GLY A 209 -3.47 -4.88 6.11
CA GLY A 209 -3.53 -6.29 5.72
C GLY A 209 -4.91 -6.95 5.78
N GLY A 210 -5.83 -6.43 6.58
CA GLY A 210 -7.19 -6.96 6.69
C GLY A 210 -7.98 -6.97 5.36
N PRO A 211 -7.80 -5.99 4.46
CA PRO A 211 -8.46 -6.02 3.16
C PRO A 211 -8.10 -7.23 2.28
N THR A 212 -6.94 -7.89 2.42
CA THR A 212 -6.64 -9.15 1.71
C THR A 212 -7.66 -10.22 2.06
N PHE A 213 -7.97 -10.40 3.35
CA PHE A 213 -8.99 -11.35 3.78
C PHE A 213 -10.36 -11.04 3.16
N VAL A 214 -10.77 -9.76 3.19
CA VAL A 214 -12.06 -9.33 2.61
C VAL A 214 -12.06 -9.56 1.09
N GLY A 215 -10.98 -9.21 0.42
CA GLY A 215 -10.78 -9.44 -1.01
C GLY A 215 -10.84 -10.92 -1.36
N THR A 216 -10.20 -11.80 -0.59
CA THR A 216 -10.24 -13.26 -0.81
C THR A 216 -11.66 -13.80 -0.73
N ILE A 217 -12.43 -13.36 0.26
CA ILE A 217 -13.84 -13.73 0.36
C ILE A 217 -14.60 -13.23 -0.87
N LEU A 218 -14.53 -11.95 -1.20
CA LEU A 218 -15.32 -11.38 -2.30
C LEU A 218 -14.91 -11.93 -3.67
N GLY A 219 -13.62 -12.13 -3.91
CA GLY A 219 -13.10 -12.73 -5.14
C GLY A 219 -13.51 -14.19 -5.29
N SER A 220 -13.73 -14.88 -4.18
CA SER A 220 -14.23 -16.27 -4.20
C SER A 220 -15.74 -16.38 -4.47
N LEU A 221 -16.46 -15.26 -4.62
CA LEU A 221 -17.89 -15.23 -4.94
C LEU A 221 -18.17 -15.07 -6.43
N TRP A 222 -17.37 -14.26 -7.14
CA TRP A 222 -17.51 -14.05 -8.59
C TRP A 222 -16.19 -13.66 -9.24
N ASP A 223 -16.04 -14.03 -10.52
CA ASP A 223 -14.93 -13.59 -11.36
C ASP A 223 -15.37 -12.36 -12.17
N SER A 224 -14.60 -11.28 -12.06
CA SER A 224 -14.88 -10.01 -12.74
C SER A 224 -13.59 -9.27 -13.03
N GLN A 225 -13.20 -9.29 -14.30
CA GLN A 225 -12.08 -8.53 -14.82
C GLN A 225 -12.25 -7.02 -14.61
N LEU A 226 -13.48 -6.49 -14.75
CA LEU A 226 -13.78 -5.08 -14.53
C LEU A 226 -13.51 -4.66 -13.08
N ALA A 227 -13.95 -5.49 -12.12
CA ALA A 227 -13.68 -5.24 -10.70
C ALA A 227 -12.17 -5.32 -10.42
N TYR A 228 -11.49 -6.31 -10.98
CA TYR A 228 -10.05 -6.48 -10.83
C TYR A 228 -9.26 -5.24 -11.29
N ILE A 229 -9.54 -4.78 -12.52
CA ILE A 229 -8.94 -3.56 -13.09
C ILE A 229 -9.26 -2.34 -12.22
N LEU A 230 -10.53 -2.17 -11.81
CA LEU A 230 -10.95 -1.02 -10.99
C LEU A 230 -10.19 -0.97 -9.67
N PHE A 231 -10.11 -2.07 -8.92
CA PHE A 231 -9.49 -2.09 -7.61
C PHE A 231 -7.96 -2.00 -7.64
N LEU A 232 -7.30 -2.65 -8.61
CA LEU A 232 -5.86 -2.41 -8.87
C LEU A 232 -5.62 -0.93 -9.16
N SER A 233 -6.46 -0.30 -9.97
CA SER A 233 -6.28 1.10 -10.35
C SER A 233 -6.52 2.07 -9.20
N ILE A 234 -7.48 1.78 -8.33
CA ILE A 234 -7.69 2.50 -7.06
C ILE A 234 -6.43 2.38 -6.18
N ALA A 235 -5.86 1.18 -6.05
CA ALA A 235 -4.63 0.95 -5.32
C ALA A 235 -3.46 1.78 -5.90
N GLY A 236 -3.23 1.71 -7.22
CA GLY A 236 -2.17 2.45 -7.89
C GLY A 236 -2.31 3.97 -7.68
N GLY A 237 -3.52 4.52 -7.83
CA GLY A 237 -3.79 5.93 -7.54
C GLY A 237 -3.53 6.32 -6.08
N ALA A 238 -3.91 5.45 -5.14
CA ALA A 238 -3.68 5.67 -3.72
C ALA A 238 -2.19 5.64 -3.35
N LEU A 239 -1.43 4.68 -3.90
CA LEU A 239 0.01 4.53 -3.68
C LEU A 239 0.82 5.70 -4.24
N ILE A 240 0.44 6.25 -5.40
CA ILE A 240 1.06 7.48 -5.94
C ILE A 240 0.97 8.61 -4.92
N TYR A 241 -0.24 8.85 -4.41
CA TYR A 241 -0.49 9.96 -3.50
C TYR A 241 0.25 9.79 -2.17
N VAL A 242 0.23 8.59 -1.59
CA VAL A 242 0.98 8.26 -0.37
C VAL A 242 2.49 8.40 -0.57
N SER A 243 3.02 7.95 -1.70
CA SER A 243 4.45 8.04 -2.02
C SER A 243 4.94 9.49 -2.03
N MET A 244 4.13 10.40 -2.56
CA MET A 244 4.43 11.84 -2.54
C MET A 244 4.49 12.40 -1.11
N LEU A 245 3.60 11.95 -0.22
CA LEU A 245 3.62 12.36 1.19
C LEU A 245 4.84 11.83 1.93
N MET A 246 5.22 10.58 1.69
CA MET A 246 6.43 9.97 2.26
C MET A 246 7.69 10.66 1.76
N TYR A 247 7.76 10.99 0.47
CA TYR A 247 8.87 11.77 -0.09
C TYR A 247 8.98 13.14 0.57
N ASN A 248 7.86 13.85 0.70
CA ASN A 248 7.80 15.16 1.34
C ASN A 248 8.14 15.13 2.84
N SER A 249 7.81 14.04 3.53
CA SER A 249 8.20 13.82 4.93
C SER A 249 9.69 13.51 5.07
N GLY A 250 10.21 12.59 4.24
CA GLY A 250 11.59 12.12 4.32
C GLY A 250 12.62 13.20 3.98
N ARG A 251 12.35 14.03 2.95
CA ARG A 251 13.25 15.12 2.53
C ARG A 251 13.41 16.23 3.58
N LYS A 252 12.53 16.29 4.58
CA LYS A 252 12.66 17.21 5.74
C LYS A 252 13.64 16.67 6.79
N GLN A 253 13.98 15.39 6.74
CA GLN A 253 14.75 14.68 7.77
C GLN A 253 16.12 14.20 7.28
N ALA A 254 16.29 14.06 5.96
CA ALA A 254 17.53 13.56 5.36
C ALA A 254 17.92 14.33 4.10
N THR A 255 19.20 14.26 3.79
CA THR A 255 19.74 14.82 2.55
C THR A 255 19.21 14.06 1.34
N ASN A 256 19.23 14.71 0.17
CA ASN A 256 18.80 14.07 -1.08
C ASN A 256 19.59 12.79 -1.37
N ALA A 257 20.89 12.76 -1.08
CA ALA A 257 21.70 11.55 -1.25
C ALA A 257 21.16 10.37 -0.44
N VAL A 258 20.84 10.58 0.84
CA VAL A 258 20.29 9.54 1.71
C VAL A 258 18.90 9.10 1.24
N MET A 259 18.07 10.05 0.80
CA MET A 259 16.75 9.75 0.22
C MET A 259 16.88 8.87 -1.02
N MET A 260 17.71 9.26 -2.00
CA MET A 260 17.85 8.50 -3.24
C MET A 260 18.49 7.13 -3.00
N THR A 261 19.46 7.01 -2.09
CA THR A 261 20.03 5.72 -1.71
C THR A 261 19.00 4.81 -1.06
N GLY A 262 18.17 5.34 -0.14
CA GLY A 262 17.10 4.55 0.48
C GLY A 262 16.08 4.07 -0.55
N ILE A 263 15.59 4.98 -1.41
CA ILE A 263 14.63 4.64 -2.47
C ILE A 263 15.19 3.56 -3.39
N PHE A 264 16.45 3.68 -3.81
CA PHE A 264 17.12 2.68 -4.63
C PHE A 264 17.13 1.29 -3.97
N PHE A 265 17.58 1.19 -2.72
CA PHE A 265 17.62 -0.10 -2.02
C PHE A 265 16.22 -0.66 -1.72
N GLY A 266 15.24 0.21 -1.46
CA GLY A 266 13.84 -0.21 -1.31
C GLY A 266 13.28 -0.80 -2.60
N LEU A 267 13.54 -0.14 -3.74
CA LEU A 267 13.13 -0.62 -5.06
C LEU A 267 13.79 -1.97 -5.39
N VAL A 268 15.10 -2.08 -5.15
CA VAL A 268 15.83 -3.35 -5.30
C VAL A 268 15.23 -4.44 -4.40
N ALA A 269 14.92 -4.13 -3.14
CA ALA A 269 14.30 -5.09 -2.24
C ALA A 269 12.92 -5.56 -2.73
N GLY A 270 12.10 -4.66 -3.28
CA GLY A 270 10.82 -4.99 -3.91
C GLY A 270 10.99 -6.00 -5.05
N PHE A 271 11.80 -5.65 -6.05
CA PHE A 271 12.08 -6.53 -7.20
C PHE A 271 12.75 -7.85 -6.82
N LEU A 272 13.65 -7.86 -5.83
CA LEU A 272 14.27 -9.11 -5.37
C LEU A 272 13.25 -10.01 -4.68
N THR A 273 12.32 -9.44 -3.91
CA THR A 273 11.26 -10.22 -3.26
C THR A 273 10.37 -10.85 -4.33
N ASP A 274 9.93 -10.06 -5.31
CA ASP A 274 9.15 -10.52 -6.47
C ASP A 274 9.87 -11.63 -7.26
N LEU A 275 11.15 -11.43 -7.59
CA LEU A 275 11.95 -12.43 -8.29
C LEU A 275 12.10 -13.74 -7.50
N ILE A 276 12.31 -13.66 -6.19
CA ILE A 276 12.42 -14.85 -5.33
C ILE A 276 11.10 -15.64 -5.35
N ILE A 277 9.96 -14.94 -5.34
CA ILE A 277 8.64 -15.54 -5.44
C ILE A 277 8.51 -16.26 -6.80
N SER A 278 8.75 -15.56 -7.92
CA SER A 278 8.65 -16.15 -9.27
C SER A 278 9.58 -17.35 -9.48
N LEU A 279 10.78 -17.34 -8.89
CA LEU A 279 11.73 -18.46 -8.97
C LEU A 279 11.33 -19.66 -8.10
N SER A 280 10.50 -19.46 -7.08
CA SER A 280 10.05 -20.52 -6.18
C SER A 280 8.94 -21.40 -6.77
N GLY A 281 8.51 -21.14 -8.01
CA GLY A 281 7.37 -21.80 -8.64
C GLY A 281 6.02 -21.32 -8.09
N ALA A 282 6.08 -20.28 -7.27
CA ALA A 282 5.07 -19.26 -7.13
C ALA A 282 5.29 -18.24 -8.27
#